data_AF-A0A1X7HHA5-F1
#
_entry.id   AF-A0A1X7HHA5-F1
#
_cell.length_a   1.000
_cell.length_b   1.000
_cell.length_c   1.000
_cell.angle_alpha   90.00
_cell.angle_beta   90.00
_cell.angle_gamma   90.00
#
_symmetry.space_group_name_H-M   'P 1'
#
loop_
_entity.id
_entity.type
_entity.pdbx_description
1 polymer ?
#
loop_
_entity_poly.entity_id
_entity_poly.type
_entity_poly.pdbx_seq_one_letter_code
_entity_poly.pdbx_strand_id
1 'polypeptide(L)'
;PPATTALPQAGYPVVRGEAGGNTHSLHAAPSAGVCFTPANSRGDELVLGTLTVPEGAEAYLLHPEHGGMAIAPGTYRIGRQREWAGEWRVVAD
;
A
#
# COMPACT_ATOMS: atom_id res chain seq x y z
N PRO A 1 -2.97 14.57 2.74
CA PRO A 1 -4.31 14.85 2.16
C PRO A 1 -4.93 13.53 1.69
N PRO A 2 -6.26 13.39 1.62
CA PRO A 2 -6.88 12.20 1.04
C PRO A 2 -6.39 11.98 -0.40
N ALA A 3 -6.14 10.73 -0.76
CA ALA A 3 -5.96 10.32 -2.14
C ALA A 3 -7.29 10.45 -2.91
N THR A 4 -7.20 10.84 -4.18
CA THR A 4 -8.35 11.04 -5.08
C THR A 4 -8.22 10.28 -6.41
N THR A 5 -7.08 9.64 -6.66
CA THR A 5 -6.87 8.80 -7.84
C THR A 5 -7.41 7.40 -7.56
N ALA A 6 -8.36 6.93 -8.37
CA ALA A 6 -8.97 5.61 -8.19
C ALA A 6 -7.91 4.50 -8.18
N LEU A 7 -8.05 3.56 -7.24
CA LEU A 7 -7.23 2.36 -7.23
C LEU A 7 -7.55 1.51 -8.47
N PRO A 8 -6.56 1.08 -9.26
CA PRO A 8 -6.80 0.23 -10.42
C PRO A 8 -7.49 -1.08 -10.02
N GLN A 9 -8.44 -1.56 -10.85
CA GLN A 9 -9.15 -2.82 -10.60
C GLN A 9 -8.22 -4.03 -10.56
N ALA A 10 -7.11 -4.01 -11.31
CA ALA A 10 -6.08 -5.05 -11.29
C ALA A 10 -5.18 -5.00 -10.02
N GLY A 11 -5.41 -4.03 -9.14
CA GLY A 11 -4.57 -3.73 -7.99
C GLY A 11 -3.40 -2.81 -8.31
N TYR A 12 -2.74 -2.32 -7.26
CA TYR A 12 -1.56 -1.47 -7.36
C TYR A 12 -0.39 -2.05 -6.57
N PRO A 13 0.75 -2.41 -7.20
CA PRO A 13 1.91 -2.90 -6.49
C PRO A 13 2.64 -1.74 -5.78
N VAL A 14 2.48 -1.67 -4.46
CA VAL A 14 3.15 -0.66 -3.62
C VAL A 14 4.60 -1.03 -3.32
N VAL A 15 4.90 -2.34 -3.28
CA VAL A 15 6.26 -2.88 -3.31
C VAL A 15 6.35 -3.82 -4.50
N ARG A 16 7.41 -3.69 -5.30
CA ARG A 16 7.71 -4.59 -6.42
C ARG A 16 8.92 -5.43 -6.05
N GLY A 17 8.70 -6.72 -5.76
CA GLY A 17 9.79 -7.66 -5.55
C GLY A 17 10.39 -8.12 -6.89
N GLU A 18 11.66 -8.54 -6.88
CA GLU A 18 12.27 -9.23 -8.02
C GLU A 18 11.61 -10.59 -8.24
N ALA A 19 11.35 -10.95 -9.50
CA ALA A 19 10.65 -12.19 -9.87
C ALA A 19 9.31 -12.46 -9.14
N GLY A 20 8.71 -11.42 -8.54
CA GLY A 20 7.45 -11.52 -7.80
C GLY A 20 7.57 -11.92 -6.33
N GLY A 21 8.76 -12.32 -5.84
CA GLY A 21 8.96 -12.93 -4.53
C GLY A 21 8.45 -12.11 -3.34
N ASN A 22 8.43 -10.78 -3.48
CA ASN A 22 8.13 -9.86 -2.37
C ASN A 22 7.09 -8.79 -2.71
N THR A 23 6.27 -9.04 -3.74
CA THR A 23 5.34 -8.03 -4.24
C THR A 23 4.19 -7.84 -3.26
N HIS A 24 4.06 -6.63 -2.72
CA HIS A 24 2.89 -6.22 -1.96
C HIS A 24 2.00 -5.33 -2.83
N SER A 25 0.71 -5.65 -2.89
CA SER A 25 -0.23 -4.95 -3.75
C SER A 25 -1.52 -4.56 -3.02
N LEU A 26 -2.01 -3.36 -3.32
CA LEU A 26 -3.30 -2.86 -2.84
C LEU A 26 -4.41 -3.30 -3.77
N HIS A 27 -5.51 -3.79 -3.20
CA HIS A 27 -6.71 -4.25 -3.90
C HIS A 27 -7.97 -3.72 -3.22
N ALA A 28 -9.06 -3.61 -3.97
CA ALA A 28 -10.38 -3.30 -3.45
C ALA A 28 -11.44 -3.90 -4.39
N ALA A 29 -12.66 -4.07 -3.89
CA ALA A 29 -13.77 -4.48 -4.73
C ALA A 29 -14.03 -3.45 -5.87
N PRO A 30 -14.47 -3.88 -7.06
CA PRO A 30 -14.90 -2.96 -8.10
C PRO A 30 -15.93 -1.96 -7.57
N SER A 31 -15.84 -0.70 -8.00
CA SER A 31 -16.75 0.39 -7.58
C SER A 31 -16.75 0.75 -6.09
N ALA A 32 -15.81 0.25 -5.28
CA ALA A 32 -15.71 0.56 -3.86
C ALA A 32 -15.28 2.02 -3.55
N GLY A 33 -14.94 2.82 -4.56
CA GLY A 33 -14.52 4.22 -4.39
C GLY A 33 -13.15 4.40 -3.72
N VAL A 34 -12.39 3.32 -3.53
CA VAL A 34 -11.04 3.34 -2.93
C VAL A 34 -10.08 4.08 -3.85
N CYS A 35 -9.32 5.02 -3.28
CA CYS A 35 -8.34 5.82 -4.00
C CYS A 35 -6.92 5.60 -3.46
N PHE A 36 -5.93 5.57 -4.33
CA PHE A 36 -4.52 5.54 -3.96
C PHE A 36 -3.71 6.54 -4.78
N THR A 37 -2.93 7.36 -4.08
CA THR A 37 -2.00 8.31 -4.70
C THR A 37 -0.58 7.93 -4.28
N PRO A 38 0.27 7.46 -5.21
CA PRO A 38 1.65 7.10 -4.88
C PRO A 38 2.45 8.32 -4.43
N ALA A 39 3.40 8.11 -3.53
CA ALA A 39 4.30 9.16 -3.13
C ALA A 39 5.24 9.54 -4.29
N ASN A 40 5.51 10.83 -4.44
CA ASN A 40 6.52 11.29 -5.38
C ASN A 40 7.88 10.84 -4.83
N SER A 41 8.63 10.05 -5.60
CA SER A 41 9.91 9.43 -5.23
C SER A 41 11.08 10.40 -5.00
N ARG A 42 10.81 11.68 -4.74
CA ARG A 42 11.79 12.75 -4.53
C ARG A 42 12.05 13.08 -3.05
N GLY A 43 11.68 12.21 -2.11
CA GLY A 43 11.75 12.47 -0.67
C GLY A 43 11.95 11.21 0.18
N ASP A 44 11.11 11.07 1.22
CA ASP A 44 11.15 9.99 2.22
C ASP A 44 10.85 8.62 1.59
N GLU A 45 11.88 7.79 1.42
CA GLU A 45 11.81 6.42 0.90
C GLU A 45 10.87 5.50 1.71
N LEU A 46 10.53 5.90 2.94
CA LEU A 46 9.61 5.16 3.78
C LEU A 46 8.15 5.34 3.37
N VAL A 47 7.78 6.33 2.55
CA VAL A 47 6.39 6.50 2.07
C VAL A 47 6.21 5.93 0.69
N LEU A 48 5.24 5.05 0.56
CA LEU A 48 4.85 4.48 -0.72
C LEU A 48 3.65 5.24 -1.32
N GLY A 49 2.77 5.78 -0.48
CA GLY A 49 1.69 6.65 -0.92
C GLY A 49 0.63 6.90 0.15
N THR A 50 -0.48 7.49 -0.29
CA THR A 50 -1.68 7.67 0.54
C THR A 50 -2.82 6.82 -0.01
N LEU A 51 -3.49 6.08 0.86
CA LEU A 51 -4.68 5.29 0.58
C LEU A 51 -5.89 5.96 1.25
N THR A 52 -6.98 6.13 0.52
CA THR A 52 -8.28 6.55 1.07
C THR A 52 -9.30 5.44 0.84
N VAL A 53 -9.88 4.93 1.92
CA VAL A 53 -10.95 3.93 1.92
C VAL A 53 -12.22 4.64 2.42
N PRO A 54 -13.28 4.77 1.59
CA PRO A 54 -14.51 5.42 2.01
C PRO A 54 -15.30 4.54 3.01
N GLU A 55 -16.27 5.13 3.68
CA GLU A 55 -17.21 4.40 4.53
C GLU A 55 -17.95 3.30 3.74
N GLY A 56 -18.13 2.14 4.37
CA GLY A 56 -18.76 0.97 3.75
C GLY A 56 -17.90 0.22 2.72
N ALA A 57 -16.64 0.61 2.54
CA ALA A 57 -15.68 -0.09 1.70
C ALA A 57 -14.54 -0.73 2.52
N GLU A 58 -13.87 -1.70 1.92
CA GLU A 58 -12.63 -2.28 2.43
C GLU A 58 -11.56 -2.27 1.32
N ALA A 59 -10.31 -2.10 1.73
CA ALA A 59 -9.15 -2.36 0.87
C ALA A 59 -8.33 -3.52 1.47
N TYR A 60 -7.49 -4.13 0.64
CA TYR A 60 -6.63 -5.23 1.05
C TYR A 60 -5.19 -4.98 0.62
N LEU A 61 -4.24 -5.23 1.51
CA LEU A 61 -2.83 -5.34 1.17
C LEU A 61 -2.50 -6.83 1.03
N LEU A 62 -2.25 -7.28 -0.19
CA LEU A 62 -2.00 -8.69 -0.53
C LEU A 62 -0.52 -8.94 -0.76
N HIS A 63 -0.05 -10.08 -0.26
CA HIS A 63 1.21 -10.71 -0.59
C HIS A 63 0.97 -12.14 -1.09
N PRO A 64 1.65 -12.61 -2.15
CA PRO A 64 1.42 -13.93 -2.73
C PRO A 64 1.59 -15.09 -1.74
N GLU A 65 2.51 -14.98 -0.78
CA GLU A 65 2.89 -16.12 0.09
C GLU A 65 1.98 -16.30 1.31
N HIS A 66 1.50 -15.20 1.90
CA HIS A 66 0.79 -15.23 3.18
C HIS A 66 -0.58 -14.53 3.14
N GLY A 67 -1.09 -14.23 1.95
CA GLY A 67 -2.43 -13.71 1.76
C GLY A 67 -2.53 -12.21 2.03
N GLY A 68 -3.66 -11.81 2.63
CA GLY A 68 -4.06 -10.41 2.69
C GLY A 68 -4.33 -9.87 4.08
N MET A 69 -4.04 -8.59 4.29
CA MET A 69 -4.51 -7.80 5.41
C MET A 69 -5.63 -6.86 4.95
N ALA A 70 -6.79 -6.92 5.61
CA ALA A 70 -7.88 -5.98 5.38
C ALA A 70 -7.58 -4.61 6.01
N ILE A 71 -8.01 -3.55 5.35
CA ILE A 71 -7.85 -2.15 5.75
C ILE A 71 -9.24 -1.53 5.76
N ALA A 72 -9.69 -1.15 6.96
CA ALA A 72 -10.99 -0.54 7.20
C ALA A 72 -11.08 0.90 6.64
N PRO A 73 -12.28 1.51 6.59
CA PRO A 73 -12.46 2.91 6.18
C PRO A 73 -11.49 3.88 6.87
N GLY A 74 -11.02 4.89 6.14
CA GLY A 74 -10.08 5.89 6.63
C GLY A 74 -9.10 6.40 5.56
N THR A 75 -8.23 7.32 5.96
CA THR A 75 -7.11 7.81 5.14
C THR A 75 -5.79 7.42 5.78
N TYR A 76 -4.97 6.65 5.05
CA TYR A 76 -3.77 6.00 5.57
C TYR A 76 -2.54 6.42 4.77
N ARG A 77 -1.43 6.64 5.47
CA ARG A 77 -0.10 6.65 4.85
C ARG A 77 0.37 5.21 4.73
N ILE A 78 0.64 4.76 3.51
CA ILE A 78 1.26 3.46 3.26
C ILE A 78 2.77 3.66 3.23
N GLY A 79 3.49 2.86 3.98
CA GLY A 79 4.94 2.99 4.10
C GLY A 79 5.68 1.66 4.12
N ARG A 80 7.00 1.74 3.98
CA ARG A 80 7.92 0.60 4.12
C ARG A 80 8.12 0.24 5.58
N GLN A 81 8.39 -1.03 5.84
CA GLN A 81 8.87 -1.47 7.14
C GLN A 81 10.30 -0.95 7.37
N ARG A 82 10.54 -0.50 8.60
CA ARG A 82 11.89 -0.28 9.11
C ARG A 82 12.02 -0.90 10.49
N GLU A 83 13.20 -1.37 10.81
CA GLU A 83 13.52 -1.96 12.11
C GLU A 83 14.70 -1.23 12.76
N TRP A 84 14.79 -1.34 14.09
CA TRP A 84 15.89 -0.81 14.88
C TRP A 84 16.79 -1.94 15.37
N ALA A 85 18.05 -1.93 14.93
CA ALA A 85 19.06 -2.91 15.32
C ALA A 85 20.41 -2.22 15.58
N GLY A 86 20.40 -1.20 16.44
CA GLY A 86 21.53 -0.29 16.66
C GLY A 86 21.58 0.89 15.68
N GLU A 87 20.88 0.77 14.56
CA GLU A 87 20.50 1.86 13.65
C GLU A 87 19.15 1.56 13.00
N TRP A 88 18.50 2.57 12.43
CA TRP A 88 17.27 2.38 11.64
C TRP A 88 17.62 1.84 10.26
N ARG A 89 17.05 0.70 9.90
CA ARG A 89 17.22 0.10 8.56
C ARG A 89 15.86 -0.16 7.92
N VAL A 90 15.77 0.14 6.62
CA VAL A 90 14.64 -0.33 5.81
C VAL A 90 14.74 -1.84 5.71
N VAL A 91 13.64 -2.54 6.01
CA VAL A 91 13.59 -3.99 5.80
C VAL A 91 13.41 -4.24 4.31
N ALA A 92 14.26 -5.09 3.77
CA ALA A 92 14.06 -5.62 2.43
C ALA A 92 12.88 -6.59 2.53
N ASP A 93 11.74 -6.18 1.95
CA ASP A 93 10.69 -7.14 1.61
C ASP A 93 11.21 -7.99 0.47
#